data_AF-A0A510JKQ1-F1
#
_entry.id   AF-A0A510JKQ1-F1
#
_cell.length_a   1.000
_cell.length_b   1.000
_cell.length_c   1.000
_cell.angle_alpha   90.00
_cell.angle_beta   90.00
_cell.angle_gamma   90.00
#
_symmetry.space_group_name_H-M   'P 1'
#
loop_
_entity.id
_entity.type
_entity.pdbx_description
1 polymer ?
#
loop_
_entity_poly.entity_id
_entity_poly.type
_entity_poly.pdbx_seq_one_letter_code
_entity_poly.pdbx_strand_id
1 'polypeptide(L)'
;MKPTFLILMLLIFSFSISYGANGNEEFEKGNNYINQKKYNEAEKYFLVALKKGNPNAYNALGYLYSVQGKFQKAEYYLLKDLENTKDEKLKERMKINLAYIYIKQNKEKEAEKILRTIKNNDITIFKMLANFYYDNQNYEKAEEFFKKALAKGDNVSINNIVVISIKRRNVTDEIKNLIKKEYENGNIYAYGYYGTEKIKDGSLEEGERICKLGIQKGDPSSYLCMSVFYEQKGNKTKSKELFEKYKLEMSKLEDKLEKNKK
;
A
#
# COMPACT_ATOMS: atom_id res chain seq x y z
N MET A 1 -33.68 -74.19 -0.44
CA MET A 1 -34.67 -73.87 -1.49
C MET A 1 -34.71 -72.35 -1.66
N LYS A 2 -34.53 -71.92 -2.91
CA LYS A 2 -34.64 -70.59 -3.56
C LYS A 2 -34.73 -69.31 -2.70
N PRO A 3 -33.87 -68.31 -2.98
CA PRO A 3 -33.83 -67.05 -2.27
C PRO A 3 -34.94 -66.09 -2.74
N THR A 4 -35.45 -65.36 -1.75
CA THR A 4 -36.09 -64.05 -1.77
C THR A 4 -36.01 -63.26 -3.08
N PHE A 5 -37.17 -63.10 -3.72
CA PHE A 5 -37.46 -62.03 -4.66
C PHE A 5 -37.88 -60.81 -3.83
N LEU A 6 -36.97 -59.89 -3.49
CA LEU A 6 -37.29 -58.49 -3.16
C LEU A 6 -35.99 -57.68 -3.00
N ILE A 7 -36.02 -56.45 -3.53
CA ILE A 7 -35.00 -55.39 -3.42
C ILE A 7 -33.84 -55.52 -4.44
N LEU A 8 -34.18 -55.43 -5.71
CA LEU A 8 -33.28 -55.00 -6.79
C LEU A 8 -33.76 -53.64 -7.33
N MET A 9 -33.78 -52.59 -6.51
CA MET A 9 -33.95 -51.19 -6.94
C MET A 9 -33.78 -50.25 -5.73
N LEU A 10 -32.55 -50.09 -5.19
CA LEU A 10 -32.20 -48.98 -4.26
C LEU A 10 -30.69 -48.92 -3.93
N LEU A 11 -29.81 -49.31 -4.86
CA LEU A 11 -28.35 -49.24 -4.68
C LEU A 11 -27.64 -48.51 -5.84
N ILE A 12 -28.27 -47.46 -6.36
CA ILE A 12 -27.65 -46.51 -7.29
C ILE A 12 -27.89 -45.06 -6.86
N PHE A 13 -27.72 -44.73 -5.58
CA PHE A 13 -27.74 -43.32 -5.15
C PHE A 13 -26.91 -43.01 -3.88
N SER A 14 -25.94 -43.84 -3.50
CA SER A 14 -25.06 -43.56 -2.35
C SER A 14 -23.57 -43.40 -2.67
N PHE A 15 -23.17 -43.46 -3.94
CA PHE A 15 -21.80 -43.13 -4.37
C PHE A 15 -21.74 -41.79 -5.12
N SER A 16 -22.12 -40.71 -4.43
CA SER A 16 -21.82 -39.33 -4.85
C SER A 16 -21.49 -38.41 -3.68
N ILE A 17 -21.08 -38.98 -2.54
CA ILE A 17 -20.58 -38.20 -1.40
C ILE A 17 -19.06 -38.36 -1.38
N SER A 18 -18.35 -37.32 -1.83
CA SER A 18 -17.07 -36.83 -1.26
C SER A 18 -16.10 -36.17 -2.26
N TYR A 19 -16.41 -36.02 -3.57
CA TYR A 19 -15.47 -35.39 -4.50
C TYR A 19 -15.76 -33.91 -4.89
N GLY A 20 -16.86 -33.31 -4.41
CA GLY A 20 -17.28 -31.96 -4.88
C GLY A 20 -17.85 -30.99 -3.84
N ALA A 21 -17.75 -31.27 -2.54
CA ALA A 21 -18.51 -30.53 -1.52
C ALA A 21 -17.66 -29.62 -0.62
N ASN A 22 -16.46 -29.21 -1.03
CA ASN A 22 -15.62 -28.29 -0.24
C ASN A 22 -15.72 -26.81 -0.66
N GLY A 23 -16.55 -26.49 -1.67
CA GLY A 23 -16.80 -25.11 -2.12
C GLY A 23 -15.70 -24.48 -2.98
N ASN A 24 -14.69 -25.24 -3.43
CA ASN A 24 -13.61 -24.71 -4.27
C ASN A 24 -14.10 -24.26 -5.65
N GLU A 25 -15.01 -25.00 -6.28
CA GLU A 25 -15.54 -24.64 -7.60
C GLU A 25 -16.28 -23.30 -7.56
N GLU A 26 -17.12 -23.09 -6.55
CA GLU A 26 -17.82 -21.83 -6.37
C GLU A 26 -16.87 -20.68 -6.04
N PHE A 27 -15.82 -20.95 -5.26
CA PHE A 27 -14.79 -19.96 -4.99
C PHE A 27 -14.09 -19.50 -6.29
N GLU A 28 -13.69 -20.42 -7.15
CA GLU A 28 -13.08 -20.10 -8.45
C GLU A 28 -14.05 -19.35 -9.38
N LYS A 29 -15.33 -19.73 -9.42
CA LYS A 29 -16.36 -18.96 -10.13
C LYS A 29 -16.45 -17.54 -9.59
N GLY A 30 -16.47 -17.38 -8.27
CA GLY A 30 -16.46 -16.07 -7.61
C GLY A 30 -15.27 -15.21 -8.04
N ASN A 31 -14.06 -15.77 -8.05
CA ASN A 31 -12.85 -15.08 -8.50
C ASN A 31 -12.94 -14.65 -9.98
N ASN A 32 -13.51 -15.50 -10.85
CA ASN A 32 -13.72 -15.13 -12.24
C ASN A 32 -14.67 -13.92 -12.36
N TYR A 33 -15.76 -13.89 -11.60
CA TYR A 33 -16.67 -12.74 -11.57
C TYR A 33 -16.01 -11.48 -10.99
N ILE A 34 -15.11 -11.59 -10.01
CA ILE A 34 -14.27 -10.47 -9.54
C ILE A 34 -13.45 -9.88 -10.68
N ASN A 35 -12.77 -10.71 -11.48
CA ASN A 35 -11.96 -10.26 -12.62
C ASN A 35 -12.80 -9.55 -13.68
N GLN A 36 -14.05 -9.95 -13.85
CA GLN A 36 -15.03 -9.29 -14.72
C GLN A 36 -15.69 -8.05 -14.09
N LYS A 37 -15.33 -7.69 -12.84
CA LYS A 37 -15.97 -6.62 -12.04
C LYS A 37 -17.48 -6.83 -11.81
N LYS A 38 -17.95 -8.08 -11.90
CA LYS A 38 -19.33 -8.50 -11.66
C LYS A 38 -19.51 -8.87 -10.20
N TYR A 39 -19.55 -7.83 -9.36
CA TYR A 39 -19.44 -7.95 -7.91
C TYR A 39 -20.63 -8.67 -7.25
N ASN A 40 -21.85 -8.50 -7.78
CA ASN A 40 -23.04 -9.14 -7.22
C ASN A 40 -23.04 -10.66 -7.48
N GLU A 41 -22.55 -11.07 -8.63
CA GLU A 41 -22.38 -12.47 -9.00
C GLU A 41 -21.28 -13.11 -8.16
N ALA A 42 -20.13 -12.42 -8.02
CA ALA A 42 -19.05 -12.87 -7.14
C ALA A 42 -19.55 -13.10 -5.70
N GLU A 43 -20.36 -12.17 -5.15
CA GLU A 43 -20.97 -12.30 -3.82
C GLU A 43 -21.76 -13.61 -3.69
N LYS A 44 -22.63 -13.91 -4.66
CA LYS A 44 -23.45 -15.13 -4.66
C LYS A 44 -22.58 -16.38 -4.60
N TYR A 45 -21.55 -16.46 -5.43
CA TYR A 45 -20.68 -17.63 -5.50
C TYR A 45 -19.82 -17.79 -4.24
N PHE A 46 -19.25 -16.72 -3.69
CA PHE A 46 -18.50 -16.81 -2.45
C PHE A 46 -19.38 -17.21 -1.25
N LEU A 47 -20.63 -16.75 -1.18
CA LEU A 47 -21.57 -17.19 -0.15
C LEU A 47 -21.90 -18.69 -0.26
N VAL A 48 -22.00 -19.23 -1.48
CA VAL A 48 -22.17 -20.68 -1.67
C VAL A 48 -20.90 -21.45 -1.29
N ALA A 49 -19.72 -20.94 -1.66
CA ALA A 49 -18.44 -21.52 -1.28
C ALA A 49 -18.31 -21.63 0.26
N LEU A 50 -18.68 -20.58 1.00
CA LEU A 50 -18.74 -20.60 2.46
C LEU A 50 -19.69 -21.67 2.99
N LYS A 51 -20.90 -21.78 2.44
CA LYS A 51 -21.88 -22.81 2.84
C LYS A 51 -21.37 -24.23 2.62
N LYS A 52 -20.54 -24.43 1.59
CA LYS A 52 -19.85 -25.68 1.30
C LYS A 52 -18.53 -25.86 2.07
N GLY A 53 -18.23 -24.99 3.03
CA GLY A 53 -17.09 -25.14 3.92
C GLY A 53 -15.75 -24.67 3.35
N ASN A 54 -15.73 -23.81 2.33
CA ASN A 54 -14.49 -23.18 1.86
C ASN A 54 -14.16 -21.93 2.71
N PRO A 55 -13.18 -21.98 3.63
CA PRO A 55 -12.86 -20.83 4.47
C PRO A 55 -12.25 -19.66 3.69
N ASN A 56 -11.62 -19.90 2.53
CA ASN A 56 -11.00 -18.84 1.72
C ASN A 56 -12.02 -17.81 1.23
N ALA A 57 -13.31 -18.20 1.17
CA ALA A 57 -14.38 -17.31 0.79
C ALA A 57 -14.64 -16.19 1.83
N TYR A 58 -14.20 -16.33 3.09
CA TYR A 58 -14.24 -15.22 4.06
C TYR A 58 -13.35 -14.06 3.59
N ASN A 59 -12.09 -14.33 3.24
CA ASN A 59 -11.18 -13.32 2.70
C ASN A 59 -11.75 -12.64 1.45
N ALA A 60 -12.23 -13.44 0.51
CA ALA A 60 -12.74 -12.94 -0.76
C ALA A 60 -13.98 -12.06 -0.60
N LEU A 61 -14.89 -12.41 0.33
CA LEU A 61 -16.02 -11.55 0.69
C LEU A 61 -15.56 -10.27 1.38
N GLY A 62 -14.58 -10.35 2.28
CA GLY A 62 -13.95 -9.19 2.91
C GLY A 62 -13.42 -8.20 1.87
N TYR A 63 -12.65 -8.69 0.90
CA TYR A 63 -12.14 -7.90 -0.22
C TYR A 63 -13.26 -7.34 -1.10
N LEU A 64 -14.22 -8.18 -1.50
CA LEU A 64 -15.36 -7.78 -2.33
C LEU A 64 -16.14 -6.61 -1.70
N TYR A 65 -16.47 -6.72 -0.41
CA TYR A 65 -17.19 -5.67 0.29
C TYR A 65 -16.35 -4.41 0.50
N SER A 66 -15.03 -4.53 0.65
CA SER A 66 -14.10 -3.40 0.66
C SER A 66 -14.19 -2.60 -0.63
N VAL A 67 -14.11 -3.29 -1.78
CA VAL A 67 -14.19 -2.67 -3.12
C VAL A 67 -15.54 -2.00 -3.35
N GLN A 68 -16.62 -2.58 -2.83
CA GLN A 68 -17.97 -2.00 -2.88
C GLN A 68 -18.20 -0.85 -1.88
N GLY A 69 -17.22 -0.51 -1.03
CA GLY A 69 -17.37 0.50 0.02
C GLY A 69 -18.23 0.06 1.21
N LYS A 70 -18.61 -1.22 1.31
CA LYS A 70 -19.42 -1.78 2.40
C LYS A 70 -18.50 -2.20 3.56
N PHE A 71 -17.84 -1.23 4.18
CA PHE A 71 -16.73 -1.47 5.12
C PHE A 71 -17.11 -2.26 6.37
N GLN A 72 -18.34 -2.12 6.89
CA GLN A 72 -18.81 -2.90 8.04
C GLN A 72 -18.95 -4.39 7.69
N LYS A 73 -19.41 -4.72 6.46
CA LYS A 73 -19.43 -6.10 5.99
C LYS A 73 -18.00 -6.61 5.76
N ALA A 74 -17.14 -5.79 5.17
CA ALA A 74 -15.74 -6.15 4.96
C ALA A 74 -15.05 -6.51 6.28
N GLU A 75 -15.22 -5.69 7.32
CA GLU A 75 -14.73 -5.93 8.69
C GLU A 75 -15.25 -7.27 9.23
N TYR A 76 -16.56 -7.52 9.15
CA TYR A 76 -17.16 -8.78 9.61
C TYR A 76 -16.52 -10.00 8.97
N TYR A 77 -16.40 -10.02 7.63
CA TYR A 77 -15.85 -11.17 6.91
C TYR A 77 -14.34 -11.35 7.14
N LEU A 78 -13.56 -10.27 7.27
CA LEU A 78 -12.13 -10.35 7.60
C LEU A 78 -11.88 -10.82 9.04
N LEU A 79 -12.74 -10.46 10.00
CA LEU A 79 -12.65 -11.00 11.37
C LEU A 79 -12.94 -12.50 11.39
N LYS A 80 -13.96 -12.96 10.63
CA LYS A 80 -14.24 -14.39 10.48
C LYS A 80 -13.10 -15.15 9.79
N ASP A 81 -12.47 -14.53 8.80
CA ASP A 81 -11.29 -15.05 8.11
C ASP A 81 -10.12 -15.28 9.09
N LEU A 82 -9.86 -14.30 9.97
CA LEU A 82 -8.84 -14.39 11.02
C LEU A 82 -9.11 -15.50 12.05
N GLU A 83 -10.38 -15.72 12.42
CA GLU A 83 -10.78 -16.80 13.34
C GLU A 83 -10.53 -18.20 12.74
N ASN A 84 -10.66 -18.34 11.41
CA ASN A 84 -10.58 -19.63 10.73
C ASN A 84 -9.19 -19.93 10.11
N THR A 85 -8.36 -18.92 9.93
CA THR A 85 -7.02 -19.08 9.35
C THR A 85 -6.04 -19.61 10.39
N LYS A 86 -5.32 -20.68 10.07
CA LYS A 86 -4.27 -21.24 10.95
C LYS A 86 -2.87 -20.75 10.60
N ASP A 87 -2.64 -20.39 9.34
CA ASP A 87 -1.34 -19.92 8.87
C ASP A 87 -1.06 -18.49 9.36
N GLU A 88 0.00 -18.32 10.16
CA GLU A 88 0.35 -17.03 10.76
C GLU A 88 0.71 -15.97 9.71
N LYS A 89 1.35 -16.33 8.59
CA LYS A 89 1.67 -15.37 7.52
C LYS A 89 0.39 -14.88 6.82
N LEU A 90 -0.58 -15.76 6.63
CA LEU A 90 -1.89 -15.37 6.11
C LEU A 90 -2.65 -14.47 7.09
N LYS A 91 -2.57 -14.74 8.40
CA LYS A 91 -3.14 -13.86 9.44
C LYS A 91 -2.52 -12.47 9.40
N GLU A 92 -1.20 -12.34 9.20
CA GLU A 92 -0.56 -11.02 9.06
C GLU A 92 -1.21 -10.23 7.91
N ARG A 93 -1.36 -10.84 6.73
CA ARG A 93 -2.01 -10.19 5.58
C ARG A 93 -3.43 -9.75 5.91
N MET A 94 -4.20 -10.62 6.58
CA MET A 94 -5.58 -10.29 6.96
C MET A 94 -5.64 -9.13 7.96
N LYS A 95 -4.73 -9.08 8.94
CA LYS A 95 -4.62 -7.97 9.89
C LYS A 95 -4.26 -6.64 9.19
N ILE A 96 -3.42 -6.68 8.15
CA ILE A 96 -3.12 -5.50 7.30
C ILE A 96 -4.39 -5.04 6.57
N ASN A 97 -5.13 -5.96 5.95
CA ASN A 97 -6.39 -5.63 5.28
C ASN A 97 -7.42 -5.06 6.25
N LEU A 98 -7.53 -5.63 7.46
CA LEU A 98 -8.42 -5.14 8.50
C LEU A 98 -8.01 -3.74 8.98
N ALA A 99 -6.72 -3.46 9.12
CA ALA A 99 -6.22 -2.12 9.42
C ALA A 99 -6.66 -1.09 8.37
N TYR A 100 -6.54 -1.44 7.08
CA TYR A 100 -7.00 -0.58 6.00
C TYR A 100 -8.52 -0.34 6.08
N ILE A 101 -9.31 -1.39 6.37
CA ILE A 101 -10.76 -1.26 6.59
C ILE A 101 -11.08 -0.35 7.77
N TYR A 102 -10.31 -0.39 8.86
CA TYR A 102 -10.45 0.54 9.97
C TYR A 102 -10.15 1.99 9.55
N ILE A 103 -9.11 2.24 8.75
CA ILE A 103 -8.85 3.58 8.19
C ILE A 103 -10.03 4.07 7.34
N LYS A 104 -10.62 3.22 6.49
CA LYS A 104 -11.81 3.58 5.69
C LYS A 104 -13.05 3.88 6.54
N GLN A 105 -13.07 3.43 7.79
CA GLN A 105 -14.11 3.72 8.78
C GLN A 105 -13.73 4.84 9.76
N ASN A 106 -12.61 5.53 9.57
CA ASN A 106 -12.06 6.52 10.50
C ASN A 106 -11.72 5.97 11.90
N LYS A 107 -11.46 4.65 12.00
CA LYS A 107 -11.04 3.93 13.21
C LYS A 107 -9.51 3.85 13.31
N GLU A 108 -8.84 5.00 13.35
CA GLU A 108 -7.36 5.09 13.28
C GLU A 108 -6.66 4.34 14.43
N LYS A 109 -7.20 4.43 15.65
CA LYS A 109 -6.62 3.78 16.83
C LYS A 109 -6.66 2.26 16.73
N GLU A 110 -7.75 1.73 16.18
CA GLU A 110 -7.96 0.31 15.93
C GLU A 110 -7.03 -0.20 14.82
N ALA A 111 -6.86 0.60 13.76
CA ALA A 111 -5.88 0.33 12.70
C ALA A 111 -4.46 0.24 13.26
N GLU A 112 -4.05 1.19 14.10
CA GLU A 112 -2.73 1.15 14.73
C GLU A 112 -2.60 -0.06 15.66
N LYS A 113 -3.61 -0.32 16.51
CA LYS A 113 -3.61 -1.46 17.45
C LYS A 113 -3.43 -2.79 16.72
N ILE A 114 -4.13 -3.01 15.60
CA ILE A 114 -4.01 -4.27 14.86
C ILE A 114 -2.64 -4.40 14.16
N LEU A 115 -2.10 -3.30 13.60
CA LEU A 115 -0.76 -3.28 12.98
C LEU A 115 0.35 -3.59 14.00
N ARG A 116 0.21 -3.09 15.24
CA ARG A 116 1.14 -3.40 16.34
C ARG A 116 1.21 -4.89 16.69
N THR A 117 0.18 -5.68 16.35
CA THR A 117 0.20 -7.14 16.51
C THR A 117 0.99 -7.88 15.43
N ILE A 118 1.44 -7.17 14.38
CA ILE A 118 2.20 -7.73 13.24
C ILE A 118 3.66 -7.30 13.33
N LYS A 119 3.88 -6.01 13.60
CA LYS A 119 5.20 -5.40 13.72
C LYS A 119 5.21 -4.52 14.95
N ASN A 120 6.29 -4.54 15.73
CA ASN A 120 6.46 -3.66 16.88
C ASN A 120 7.37 -2.45 16.60
N ASN A 121 7.64 -2.17 15.33
CA ASN A 121 8.50 -1.06 14.91
C ASN A 121 7.64 0.15 14.51
N ASP A 122 7.73 1.23 15.28
CA ASP A 122 6.99 2.48 15.04
C ASP A 122 7.16 3.00 13.61
N ILE A 123 8.39 2.99 13.06
CA ILE A 123 8.66 3.46 11.70
C ILE A 123 7.82 2.69 10.67
N THR A 124 7.80 1.36 10.77
CA THR A 124 7.03 0.52 9.84
C THR A 124 5.55 0.80 9.94
N ILE A 125 5.03 0.92 11.17
CA ILE A 125 3.60 1.17 11.41
C ILE A 125 3.20 2.54 10.85
N PHE A 126 3.96 3.59 11.16
CA PHE A 126 3.66 4.94 10.67
C PHE A 126 3.71 5.01 9.15
N LYS A 127 4.66 4.33 8.49
CA LYS A 127 4.69 4.26 7.01
C LYS A 127 3.47 3.52 6.45
N MET A 128 3.02 2.45 7.09
CA MET A 128 1.82 1.74 6.65
C MET A 128 0.57 2.61 6.78
N LEU A 129 0.40 3.30 7.91
CA LEU A 129 -0.70 4.24 8.11
C LEU A 129 -0.64 5.40 7.11
N ALA A 130 0.56 5.96 6.88
CA ALA A 130 0.77 7.02 5.90
C ALA A 130 0.36 6.57 4.49
N ASN A 131 0.77 5.36 4.08
CA ASN A 131 0.39 4.80 2.78
C ASN A 131 -1.13 4.57 2.68
N PHE A 132 -1.77 4.02 3.72
CA PHE A 132 -3.22 3.84 3.72
C PHE A 132 -3.97 5.16 3.57
N TYR A 133 -3.53 6.21 4.26
CA TYR A 133 -4.12 7.54 4.11
C TYR A 133 -3.83 8.15 2.74
N TYR A 134 -2.63 7.93 2.19
CA TYR A 134 -2.27 8.39 0.84
C TYR A 134 -3.14 7.74 -0.23
N ASP A 135 -3.34 6.42 -0.15
CA ASP A 135 -4.19 5.65 -1.06
C ASP A 135 -5.67 6.05 -0.93
N ASN A 136 -6.08 6.41 0.29
CA ASN A 136 -7.40 6.99 0.58
C ASN A 136 -7.51 8.48 0.20
N GLN A 137 -6.48 9.06 -0.45
CA GLN A 137 -6.39 10.47 -0.85
C GLN A 137 -6.48 11.48 0.31
N ASN A 138 -6.37 11.02 1.56
CA ASN A 138 -6.25 11.88 2.72
C ASN A 138 -4.78 12.27 2.90
N TYR A 139 -4.34 13.21 2.07
CA TYR A 139 -2.95 13.62 2.02
C TYR A 139 -2.47 14.32 3.29
N GLU A 140 -3.36 14.98 4.02
CA GLU A 140 -3.03 15.62 5.28
C GLU A 140 -2.63 14.59 6.34
N LYS A 141 -3.42 13.54 6.51
CA LYS A 141 -3.08 12.44 7.41
C LYS A 141 -1.87 11.64 6.94
N ALA A 142 -1.72 11.43 5.64
CA ALA A 142 -0.53 10.79 5.09
C ALA A 142 0.75 11.56 5.46
N GLU A 143 0.73 12.88 5.29
CA GLU A 143 1.83 13.77 5.66
C GLU A 143 2.13 13.72 7.17
N GLU A 144 1.09 13.73 8.02
CA GLU A 144 1.23 13.60 9.48
C GLU A 144 2.01 12.33 9.85
N PHE A 145 1.63 11.17 9.28
CA PHE A 145 2.29 9.91 9.60
C PHE A 145 3.69 9.78 8.98
N PHE A 146 3.94 10.33 7.79
CA PHE A 146 5.31 10.40 7.27
C PHE A 146 6.21 11.30 8.12
N LYS A 147 5.70 12.42 8.66
CA LYS A 147 6.43 13.25 9.63
C LYS A 147 6.77 12.46 10.90
N LYS A 148 5.84 11.64 11.42
CA LYS A 148 6.10 10.74 12.56
C LYS A 148 7.19 9.70 12.25
N ALA A 149 7.17 9.11 11.04
CA ALA A 149 8.21 8.17 10.60
C ALA A 149 9.58 8.85 10.47
N LEU A 150 9.63 10.05 9.88
CA LEU A 150 10.84 10.86 9.75
C LEU A 150 11.44 11.21 11.12
N ALA A 151 10.61 11.65 12.07
CA ALA A 151 11.03 11.95 13.43
C ALA A 151 11.61 10.74 14.20
N LYS A 152 11.31 9.52 13.75
CA LYS A 152 11.87 8.26 14.28
C LYS A 152 13.12 7.78 13.53
N GLY A 153 13.58 8.52 12.52
CA GLY A 153 14.79 8.23 11.75
C GLY A 153 14.57 7.62 10.36
N ASP A 154 13.33 7.57 9.85
CA ASP A 154 13.07 7.19 8.45
C ASP A 154 13.38 8.35 7.51
N ASN A 155 14.67 8.60 7.28
CA ASN A 155 15.16 9.73 6.49
C ASN A 155 14.52 9.85 5.10
N VAL A 156 14.14 8.73 4.47
CA VAL A 156 13.49 8.71 3.15
C VAL A 156 12.05 9.25 3.17
N SER A 157 11.41 9.34 4.33
CA SER A 157 10.04 9.88 4.44
C SER A 157 9.93 11.34 4.01
N ILE A 158 11.03 12.10 4.01
CA ILE A 158 11.03 13.48 3.50
C ILE A 158 10.58 13.54 2.03
N ASN A 159 10.93 12.53 1.21
CA ASN A 159 10.48 12.45 -0.19
C ASN A 159 8.95 12.41 -0.27
N ASN A 160 8.31 11.56 0.54
CA ASN A 160 6.86 11.41 0.53
C ASN A 160 6.15 12.69 1.00
N ILE A 161 6.70 13.35 2.04
CA ILE A 161 6.17 14.62 2.56
C ILE A 161 6.20 15.70 1.46
N VAL A 162 7.33 15.84 0.75
CA VAL A 162 7.47 16.83 -0.32
C VAL A 162 6.55 16.50 -1.50
N VAL A 163 6.49 15.25 -1.95
CA VAL A 163 5.58 14.81 -3.03
C VAL A 163 4.11 15.11 -2.67
N ILE A 164 3.70 14.82 -1.43
CA ILE A 164 2.36 15.13 -0.94
C ILE A 164 2.10 16.64 -0.99
N SER A 165 3.04 17.44 -0.50
CA SER A 165 2.92 18.91 -0.45
C SER A 165 2.75 19.51 -1.86
N ILE A 166 3.53 19.00 -2.83
CA ILE A 166 3.42 19.38 -4.25
C ILE A 166 2.07 18.95 -4.82
N LYS A 167 1.61 17.73 -4.54
CA LYS A 167 0.31 17.21 -5.02
C LYS A 167 -0.87 18.05 -4.51
N ARG A 168 -0.78 18.52 -3.26
CA ARG A 168 -1.75 19.45 -2.65
C ARG A 168 -1.62 20.89 -3.17
N ARG A 169 -0.60 21.20 -3.98
CA ARG A 169 -0.20 22.56 -4.37
C ARG A 169 -0.02 23.50 -3.16
N ASN A 170 0.43 22.93 -2.04
CA ASN A 170 0.52 23.62 -0.76
C ASN A 170 1.88 23.35 -0.12
N VAL A 171 2.94 23.91 -0.72
CA VAL A 171 4.29 23.88 -0.13
C VAL A 171 4.39 25.03 0.86
N THR A 172 4.08 24.75 2.11
CA THR A 172 4.08 25.73 3.21
C THR A 172 5.49 26.03 3.70
N ASP A 173 5.66 27.14 4.42
CA ASP A 173 6.93 27.46 5.08
C ASP A 173 7.34 26.41 6.12
N GLU A 174 6.37 25.71 6.72
CA GLU A 174 6.65 24.57 7.59
C GLU A 174 7.40 23.46 6.83
N ILE A 175 6.96 23.12 5.62
CA ILE A 175 7.61 22.10 4.79
C ILE A 175 8.98 22.58 4.32
N LYS A 176 9.12 23.85 3.92
CA LYS A 176 10.42 24.42 3.54
C LYS A 176 11.41 24.39 4.71
N ASN A 177 10.96 24.77 5.91
CA ASN A 177 11.77 24.72 7.12
C ASN A 177 12.15 23.29 7.50
N LEU A 178 11.24 22.32 7.32
CA LEU A 178 11.54 20.91 7.50
C LEU A 178 12.62 20.43 6.52
N ILE A 179 12.50 20.74 5.24
CA ILE A 179 13.50 20.41 4.21
C ILE A 179 14.87 20.97 4.59
N LYS A 180 14.92 22.26 4.99
CA LYS A 180 16.15 22.93 5.42
C LYS A 180 16.77 22.21 6.64
N LYS A 181 15.96 21.93 7.66
CA LYS A 181 16.40 21.23 8.87
C LYS A 181 16.97 19.85 8.55
N GLU A 182 16.31 19.08 7.68
CA GLU A 182 16.77 17.75 7.28
C GLU A 182 18.09 17.83 6.49
N TYR A 183 18.24 18.83 5.61
CA TYR A 183 19.50 19.11 4.93
C TYR A 183 20.63 19.43 5.92
N GLU A 184 20.38 20.31 6.91
CA GLU A 184 21.34 20.68 7.96
C GLU A 184 21.75 19.48 8.83
N ASN A 185 20.81 18.56 9.08
CA ASN A 185 21.05 17.30 9.79
C ASN A 185 21.78 16.25 8.93
N GLY A 186 22.07 16.54 7.66
CA GLY A 186 22.76 15.64 6.75
C GLY A 186 21.90 14.51 6.20
N ASN A 187 20.56 14.62 6.26
CA ASN A 187 19.66 13.69 5.60
C ASN A 187 19.88 13.78 4.08
N ILE A 188 20.45 12.72 3.49
CA ILE A 188 20.81 12.69 2.06
C ILE A 188 19.61 13.01 1.16
N TYR A 189 18.40 12.62 1.55
CA TYR A 189 17.19 12.78 0.73
C TYR A 189 16.63 14.21 0.73
N ALA A 190 17.23 15.14 1.50
CA ALA A 190 16.79 16.54 1.57
C ALA A 190 17.57 17.48 0.63
N TYR A 191 18.72 17.05 0.10
CA TYR A 191 19.63 17.93 -0.65
C TYR A 191 18.98 18.51 -1.91
N GLY A 192 18.38 17.67 -2.74
CA GLY A 192 17.76 18.08 -3.99
C GLY A 192 16.57 18.99 -3.76
N TYR A 193 15.76 18.73 -2.74
CA TYR A 193 14.66 19.62 -2.38
C TYR A 193 15.16 20.97 -1.87
N TYR A 194 16.15 20.99 -0.96
CA TYR A 194 16.67 22.25 -0.43
C TYR A 194 17.35 23.10 -1.51
N GLY A 195 18.15 22.48 -2.38
CA GLY A 195 18.77 23.19 -3.49
C GLY A 195 17.73 23.67 -4.53
N THR A 196 16.65 22.92 -4.74
CA THR A 196 15.53 23.40 -5.57
C THR A 196 14.87 24.65 -5.00
N GLU A 197 14.68 24.72 -3.67
CA GLU A 197 14.14 25.93 -3.03
C GLU A 197 15.11 27.11 -3.19
N LYS A 198 16.43 26.90 -3.01
CA LYS A 198 17.44 27.94 -3.25
C LYS A 198 17.44 28.48 -4.68
N ILE A 199 17.28 27.60 -5.66
CA ILE A 199 17.17 27.98 -7.08
C ILE A 199 15.92 28.83 -7.33
N LYS A 200 14.77 28.47 -6.73
CA LYS A 200 13.52 29.23 -6.87
C LYS A 200 13.59 30.59 -6.19
N ASP A 201 14.31 30.68 -5.07
CA ASP A 201 14.53 31.93 -4.32
C ASP A 201 15.62 32.83 -4.96
N GLY A 202 16.12 32.47 -6.15
CA GLY A 202 17.10 33.26 -6.91
C GLY A 202 18.56 33.03 -6.52
N SER A 203 18.84 32.16 -5.53
CA SER A 203 20.20 31.80 -5.10
C SER A 203 20.77 30.67 -5.96
N LEU A 204 20.95 30.96 -7.25
CA LEU A 204 21.20 29.95 -8.30
C LEU A 204 22.50 29.16 -8.08
N GLU A 205 23.61 29.84 -7.77
CA GLU A 205 24.92 29.21 -7.53
C GLU A 205 24.93 28.37 -6.25
N GLU A 206 24.26 28.85 -5.19
CA GLU A 206 24.15 28.11 -3.94
C GLU A 206 23.35 26.81 -4.15
N GLY A 207 22.20 26.92 -4.83
CA GLY A 207 21.37 25.78 -5.15
C GLY A 207 22.07 24.76 -6.05
N GLU A 208 22.82 25.21 -7.06
CA GLU A 208 23.64 24.32 -7.90
C GLU A 208 24.66 23.54 -7.06
N ARG A 209 25.37 24.23 -6.17
CA ARG A 209 26.37 23.60 -5.28
C ARG A 209 25.72 22.54 -4.39
N ILE A 210 24.56 22.85 -3.81
CA ILE A 210 23.80 21.91 -2.96
C ILE A 210 23.38 20.67 -3.75
N CYS A 211 22.87 20.85 -4.97
CA CYS A 211 22.37 19.74 -5.77
C CYS A 211 23.49 18.86 -6.34
N LYS A 212 24.64 19.45 -6.71
CA LYS A 212 25.85 18.66 -7.02
C LYS A 212 26.31 17.82 -5.84
N LEU A 213 26.29 18.39 -4.63
CA LEU A 213 26.65 17.66 -3.41
C LEU A 213 25.66 16.53 -3.11
N GLY A 214 24.37 16.76 -3.31
CA GLY A 214 23.35 15.72 -3.15
C GLY A 214 23.54 14.56 -4.14
N ILE A 215 23.85 14.85 -5.41
CA ILE A 215 24.21 13.81 -6.39
C ILE A 215 25.40 12.96 -5.91
N GLN A 216 26.46 13.60 -5.38
CA GLN A 216 27.63 12.89 -4.85
C GLN A 216 27.28 12.00 -3.64
N LYS A 217 26.32 12.44 -2.82
CA LYS A 217 25.81 11.69 -1.65
C LYS A 217 24.79 10.61 -2.01
N GLY A 218 24.41 10.51 -3.29
CA GLY A 218 23.44 9.52 -3.76
C GLY A 218 21.98 9.91 -3.56
N ASP A 219 21.67 11.20 -3.48
CA ASP A 219 20.30 11.71 -3.47
C ASP A 219 19.69 11.73 -4.88
N PRO A 220 18.67 10.91 -5.18
CA PRO A 220 18.03 10.93 -6.48
C PRO A 220 17.36 12.27 -6.79
N SER A 221 16.78 12.93 -5.79
CA SER A 221 16.03 14.18 -5.98
C SER A 221 16.91 15.33 -6.45
N SER A 222 18.23 15.24 -6.22
CA SER A 222 19.19 16.22 -6.71
C SER A 222 19.34 16.25 -8.24
N TYR A 223 18.98 15.17 -8.95
CA TYR A 223 18.88 15.21 -10.42
C TYR A 223 17.69 16.06 -10.89
N LEU A 224 16.55 15.98 -10.21
CA LEU A 224 15.41 16.86 -10.47
C LEU A 224 15.78 18.32 -10.20
N CYS A 225 16.49 18.58 -9.10
CA CYS A 225 17.02 19.91 -8.81
C CYS A 225 17.91 20.45 -9.94
N MET A 226 18.87 19.65 -10.41
CA MET A 226 19.75 20.06 -11.51
C MET A 226 18.96 20.26 -12.81
N SER A 227 17.89 19.50 -13.04
CA SER A 227 16.98 19.76 -14.16
C SER A 227 16.34 21.15 -14.05
N VAL A 228 15.81 21.52 -12.88
CA VAL A 228 15.25 22.86 -12.62
C VAL A 228 16.29 23.95 -12.82
N PHE A 229 17.52 23.76 -12.35
CA PHE A 229 18.64 24.67 -12.57
C PHE A 229 18.88 24.94 -14.07
N TYR A 230 19.00 23.89 -14.89
CA TYR A 230 19.25 24.05 -16.33
C TYR A 230 18.04 24.61 -17.08
N GLU A 231 16.82 24.33 -16.62
CA GLU A 231 15.60 24.96 -17.16
C GLU A 231 15.64 26.48 -16.95
N GLN A 232 16.01 26.95 -15.76
CA GLN A 232 16.16 28.39 -15.49
C GLN A 232 17.27 29.05 -16.31
N LYS A 233 18.33 28.31 -16.66
CA LYS A 233 19.38 28.78 -17.59
C LYS A 233 19.00 28.68 -19.07
N GLY A 234 17.77 28.26 -19.39
CA GLY A 234 17.29 28.08 -20.76
C GLY A 234 17.83 26.84 -21.49
N ASN A 235 18.56 25.96 -20.81
CA ASN A 235 19.11 24.73 -21.40
C ASN A 235 18.14 23.56 -21.23
N LYS A 236 17.09 23.57 -22.06
CA LYS A 236 16.02 22.55 -22.05
C LYS A 236 16.53 21.13 -22.34
N THR A 237 17.54 20.99 -23.18
CA THR A 237 18.13 19.68 -23.52
C THR A 237 18.76 19.04 -22.29
N LYS A 238 19.59 19.79 -21.56
CA LYS A 238 20.23 19.28 -20.34
C LYS A 238 19.23 19.07 -19.21
N SER A 239 18.25 19.96 -19.10
CA SER A 239 17.13 19.81 -18.16
C SER A 239 16.41 18.47 -18.37
N LYS A 240 16.02 18.15 -19.62
CA LYS A 240 15.34 16.88 -19.95
C LYS A 240 16.21 15.66 -19.65
N GLU A 241 17.49 15.68 -20.00
CA GLU A 241 18.43 14.58 -19.70
C GLU A 241 18.48 14.27 -18.19
N LEU A 242 18.58 15.32 -17.35
CA LEU A 242 18.62 15.18 -15.91
C LEU A 242 17.29 14.73 -15.30
N PHE A 243 16.17 15.15 -15.89
CA PHE A 243 14.85 14.69 -15.47
C PHE A 243 14.65 13.19 -15.75
N GLU A 244 15.10 12.69 -16.89
CA GLU A 244 15.06 11.25 -17.17
C GLU A 244 15.99 10.47 -16.22
N LYS A 245 17.15 11.04 -15.88
CA LYS A 245 18.04 10.45 -14.87
C LYS A 245 17.41 10.41 -13.48
N TYR A 246 16.68 11.46 -13.08
CA TYR A 246 15.90 11.48 -11.84
C TYR A 246 14.90 10.32 -11.79
N LYS A 247 14.10 10.10 -12.84
CA LYS A 247 13.15 8.99 -12.88
C LYS A 247 13.83 7.63 -12.71
N LEU A 248 14.95 7.43 -13.40
CA LEU A 248 15.72 6.19 -13.30
C LEU A 248 16.24 5.95 -11.88
N GLU A 249 16.84 6.97 -11.24
CA GLU A 249 17.38 6.83 -9.89
C GLU A 249 16.29 6.68 -8.82
N MET A 250 15.12 7.31 -9.01
CA MET A 250 13.96 7.08 -8.16
C MET A 250 13.44 5.64 -8.26
N SER A 251 13.33 5.10 -9.48
CA SER A 251 12.93 3.70 -9.68
C SER A 251 13.90 2.72 -9.00
N LYS A 252 15.22 2.97 -9.09
CA LYS A 252 16.22 2.16 -8.37
C LYS A 252 16.06 2.26 -6.84
N LEU A 253 15.74 3.45 -6.33
CA LEU A 253 15.49 3.65 -4.90
C LEU A 253 14.25 2.86 -4.46
N GLU A 254 13.16 2.92 -5.21
CA GLU A 254 11.94 2.16 -4.96
C GLU A 254 12.21 0.66 -4.90
N ASP A 255 12.90 0.10 -5.91
CA ASP A 255 13.30 -1.31 -5.94
C ASP A 255 14.12 -1.73 -4.72
N LYS A 256 15.06 -0.87 -4.29
CA LYS A 256 15.90 -1.12 -3.11
C LYS A 256 15.06 -1.13 -1.83
N LEU A 257 14.13 -0.19 -1.71
CA LEU A 257 13.23 -0.10 -0.54
C LEU A 257 12.24 -1.26 -0.49
N GLU A 258 11.84 -1.82 -1.64
CA GLU A 258 11.00 -3.02 -1.68
C GLU A 258 11.76 -4.29 -1.31
N LYS A 259 13.00 -4.45 -1.77
CA LYS A 259 13.83 -5.62 -1.42
C LYS A 259 14.13 -5.68 0.08
N ASN A 260 14.29 -4.53 0.74
CA ASN A 260 14.53 -4.44 2.18
C ASN A 260 13.27 -4.71 3.05
N LYS A 261 12.10 -4.93 2.44
CA LYS A 261 10.85 -5.31 3.15
C LYS A 261 10.63 -6.83 3.26
N LYS A 262 11.43 -7.64 2.55
CA LYS A 262 11.38 -9.12 2.58
C LYS A 262 12.34 -9.66 3.63
#